data_AF-A0A200H4F7-F1
#
_entry.id   AF-A0A200H4F7-F1
#
_cell.length_a   1.000
_cell.length_b   1.000
_cell.length_c   1.000
_cell.angle_alpha   90.00
_cell.angle_beta   90.00
_cell.angle_gamma   90.00
#
_symmetry.space_group_name_H-M   'P 1'
#
loop_
_entity.id
_entity.type
_entity.pdbx_description
1 polymer ?
#
loop_
_entity_poly.entity_id
_entity_poly.type
_entity_poly.pdbx_seq_one_letter_code
_entity_poly.pdbx_strand_id
1 'polypeptide(L)'
;MAKQLRLTDSFDVRVLRGAAGLWMVSAAASVFLEAVDSNGMSLSRLLEEGAFWHLVSTSLYARAWFVAAVAAMVIVVITYFSYLWWHLLVPLMLAVVGILAPVVVGSVLVGPNHDFGGDAAVIMTALSLSALGCWTNQLFRIVSGEPTSGQLVRRLVLWTVTAMPVALAAEVVIVWFKLAGTSLTGGLAGWLSLVRLVSLLAIWVITFVLWRRSRGDATVAGERAVFCIVSLGAASVAAQVAMTRFLSPQYDVETSLAEIFLGFDLPDSPSLAVLLGQWRPNLLFCAIAVVLMVAYGLGLRRLRHQGDSWPVGRSAAWFAGCLLLIAATSSGFGKYSGADFAVHMGVHMVLNMLVPLLLVLGGAVTLALRVTRAGGPSGPHEWITGLLRSPLARVVYHPLVVFVVFVGSYYALYLTGLFEQMVRSHWTHQLMNLHFLLIGYLYYGLAVGIDKVPHRLPHIARLGFVFAAMPFHAFFGVIIMSTGTIIAAEYYAYLDMSWSTDLLATQRLGGGIAWAGGEIPLLIVVLTLAAQWALSDAREARRKDRHFDTGRDDEFEAYNRMLDRLAERPSTRNSPGRRGDES
;
A
#
# COMPACT_ATOMS: atom_id res chain seq x y z
N MET A 1 -9.10 -11.25 -27.87
CA MET A 1 -10.07 -10.44 -27.10
C MET A 1 -10.26 -11.10 -25.74
N ALA A 2 -9.47 -10.72 -24.72
CA ALA A 2 -9.58 -11.35 -23.39
C ALA A 2 -10.92 -10.94 -22.77
N LYS A 3 -11.73 -11.93 -22.38
CA LYS A 3 -13.02 -11.74 -21.70
C LYS A 3 -12.76 -10.90 -20.45
N GLN A 4 -13.09 -9.61 -20.48
CA GLN A 4 -13.10 -8.82 -19.25
C GLN A 4 -14.05 -9.53 -18.29
N LEU A 5 -13.57 -9.85 -17.08
CA LEU A 5 -14.34 -10.58 -16.08
C LEU A 5 -15.50 -9.69 -15.62
N ARG A 6 -16.63 -9.83 -16.31
CA ARG A 6 -17.88 -9.17 -15.94
C ARG A 6 -18.37 -9.79 -14.64
N LEU A 7 -18.74 -8.92 -13.71
CA LEU A 7 -19.53 -9.31 -12.56
C LEU A 7 -20.95 -9.54 -13.11
N THR A 8 -21.36 -10.80 -13.22
CA THR A 8 -22.79 -11.11 -13.31
C THR A 8 -23.43 -10.81 -11.97
N ASP A 9 -24.76 -10.68 -11.90
CA ASP A 9 -25.49 -10.59 -10.63
C ASP A 9 -25.44 -11.95 -9.91
N SER A 10 -24.23 -12.32 -9.49
CA SER A 10 -23.90 -13.58 -8.89
C SER A 10 -24.31 -13.59 -7.43
N PHE A 11 -24.44 -14.80 -6.87
CA PHE A 11 -24.66 -15.00 -5.45
C PHE A 11 -23.70 -14.16 -4.58
N ASP A 12 -22.40 -14.16 -4.90
CA ASP A 12 -21.39 -13.45 -4.13
C ASP A 12 -21.58 -11.92 -4.17
N VAL A 13 -22.08 -11.36 -5.28
CA VAL A 13 -22.39 -9.92 -5.38
C VAL A 13 -23.61 -9.57 -4.52
N ARG A 14 -24.62 -10.44 -4.46
CA ARG A 14 -25.77 -10.24 -3.56
C ARG A 14 -25.36 -10.30 -2.10
N VAL A 15 -24.51 -11.27 -1.72
CA VAL A 15 -23.95 -11.34 -0.36
C VAL A 15 -23.14 -10.10 -0.05
N LEU A 16 -22.27 -9.65 -0.96
CA LEU A 16 -21.48 -8.42 -0.78
C LEU A 16 -22.37 -7.20 -0.51
N ARG A 17 -23.42 -6.98 -1.32
CA ARG A 17 -24.35 -5.86 -1.13
C ARG A 17 -25.09 -5.94 0.19
N GLY A 18 -25.59 -7.12 0.55
CA GLY A 18 -26.27 -7.36 1.82
C GLY A 18 -25.36 -7.13 3.03
N ALA A 19 -24.14 -7.67 2.99
CA ALA A 19 -23.14 -7.50 4.05
C ALA A 19 -22.69 -6.04 4.18
N ALA A 20 -22.47 -5.33 3.06
CA ALA A 20 -22.12 -3.92 3.08
C ALA A 20 -23.27 -3.05 3.63
N GLY A 21 -24.53 -3.36 3.29
CA GLY A 21 -25.70 -2.67 3.85
C GLY A 21 -25.84 -2.90 5.36
N LEU A 22 -25.69 -4.15 5.81
CA LEU A 22 -25.69 -4.46 7.25
C LEU A 22 -24.53 -3.77 7.97
N TRP A 23 -23.33 -3.76 7.38
CA TRP A 23 -22.18 -3.07 7.94
C TRP A 23 -22.41 -1.56 8.04
N MET A 24 -23.00 -0.94 7.01
CA MET A 24 -23.36 0.47 7.00
C MET A 24 -24.32 0.83 8.14
N VAL A 25 -25.41 0.06 8.29
CA VAL A 25 -26.41 0.30 9.36
C VAL A 25 -25.79 0.10 10.73
N SER A 26 -25.04 -0.98 10.93
CA SER A 26 -24.36 -1.26 12.21
C SER A 26 -23.32 -0.20 12.54
N ALA A 27 -22.49 0.23 11.58
CA ALA A 27 -21.48 1.26 11.79
C ALA A 27 -22.13 2.62 12.08
N ALA A 28 -23.21 2.97 11.38
CA ALA A 28 -23.98 4.18 11.65
C ALA A 28 -24.56 4.15 13.07
N ALA A 29 -25.14 3.03 13.50
CA ALA A 29 -25.61 2.86 14.88
C ALA A 29 -24.46 3.02 15.89
N SER A 30 -23.28 2.44 15.62
CA SER A 30 -22.10 2.57 16.47
C SER A 30 -21.64 4.02 16.62
N VAL A 31 -21.82 4.90 15.63
CA VAL A 31 -21.51 6.34 15.78
C VAL A 31 -22.28 6.92 16.97
N PHE A 32 -23.59 6.68 17.03
CA PHE A 32 -24.44 7.21 18.10
C PHE A 32 -24.12 6.56 19.45
N LEU A 33 -23.97 5.23 19.46
CA LEU A 33 -23.71 4.48 20.70
C LEU A 33 -22.36 4.89 21.31
N GLU A 34 -21.30 4.96 20.51
CA GLU A 34 -19.96 5.30 21.00
C GLU A 34 -19.82 6.79 21.33
N ALA A 35 -20.56 7.68 20.66
CA ALA A 35 -20.59 9.09 21.04
C ALA A 35 -21.16 9.29 22.46
N VAL A 36 -22.13 8.49 22.85
CA VAL A 36 -22.76 8.55 24.18
C VAL A 36 -21.92 7.79 25.21
N ASP A 37 -21.46 6.58 24.88
CA ASP A 37 -20.66 5.71 25.75
C ASP A 37 -19.32 6.38 26.14
N SER A 38 -18.60 6.93 25.15
CA SER A 38 -17.31 7.59 25.38
C SER A 38 -17.41 8.85 26.25
N ASN A 39 -18.58 9.50 26.28
CA ASN A 39 -18.82 10.71 27.08
C ASN A 39 -19.57 10.41 28.39
N GLY A 40 -19.84 9.13 28.71
CA GLY A 40 -20.56 8.73 29.94
C GLY A 40 -22.00 9.28 30.01
N MET A 41 -22.64 9.49 28.86
CA MET A 41 -23.97 10.09 28.77
C MET A 41 -25.07 9.03 28.57
N SER A 42 -26.34 9.43 28.71
CA SER A 42 -27.48 8.60 28.33
C SER A 42 -27.92 8.86 26.88
N LEU A 43 -28.57 7.88 26.25
CA LEU A 43 -29.04 8.01 24.86
C LEU A 43 -30.03 9.17 24.67
N SER A 44 -30.79 9.53 25.71
CA SER A 44 -31.72 10.66 25.69
C SER A 44 -31.06 12.01 25.41
N ARG A 45 -29.77 12.17 25.71
CA ARG A 45 -29.01 13.40 25.42
C ARG A 45 -28.85 13.67 23.93
N LEU A 46 -28.95 12.63 23.08
CA LEU A 46 -28.90 12.82 21.62
C LEU A 46 -30.13 13.56 21.07
N LEU A 47 -31.21 13.66 21.84
CA LEU A 47 -32.43 14.38 21.47
C LEU A 47 -32.33 15.89 21.73
N GLU A 48 -31.30 16.33 22.46
CA GLU A 48 -31.06 17.76 22.71
C GLU A 48 -30.50 18.42 21.44
N GLU A 49 -31.03 19.61 21.12
CA GLU A 49 -30.64 20.33 19.92
C GLU A 49 -29.15 20.68 19.95
N GLY A 50 -28.42 20.31 18.89
CA GLY A 50 -26.98 20.55 18.76
C GLY A 50 -26.06 19.56 19.50
N ALA A 51 -26.58 18.71 20.38
CA ALA A 51 -25.77 17.78 21.17
C ALA A 51 -25.07 16.71 20.32
N PHE A 52 -25.72 16.23 19.26
CA PHE A 52 -25.18 15.15 18.41
C PHE A 52 -23.82 15.49 17.80
N TRP A 53 -23.74 16.61 17.06
CA TRP A 53 -22.49 16.97 16.39
C TRP A 53 -21.38 17.29 17.38
N HIS A 54 -21.73 17.88 18.52
CA HIS A 54 -20.77 18.12 19.58
C HIS A 54 -20.18 16.79 20.10
N LEU A 55 -21.01 15.83 20.50
CA LEU A 55 -20.57 14.54 21.04
C LEU A 55 -19.75 13.70 20.06
N VAL A 56 -20.13 13.71 18.78
CA VAL A 56 -19.34 13.06 17.73
C VAL A 56 -18.02 13.78 17.53
N SER A 57 -18.02 15.11 17.51
CA SER A 57 -16.80 15.91 17.30
C SER A 57 -15.82 15.86 18.47
N THR A 58 -16.24 15.45 19.67
CA THR A 58 -15.36 15.29 20.83
C THR A 58 -14.83 13.85 20.96
N SER A 59 -15.67 12.84 20.70
CA SER A 59 -15.26 11.43 20.79
C SER A 59 -14.41 10.97 19.60
N LEU A 60 -13.23 10.41 19.87
CA LEU A 60 -12.37 9.80 18.85
C LEU A 60 -13.00 8.51 18.28
N TYR A 61 -13.61 7.69 19.14
CA TYR A 61 -14.30 6.46 18.74
C TYR A 61 -15.50 6.72 17.82
N ALA A 62 -16.31 7.73 18.14
CA ALA A 62 -17.45 8.10 17.31
C ALA A 62 -17.00 8.54 15.90
N ARG A 63 -15.91 9.32 15.80
CA ARG A 63 -15.31 9.71 14.51
C ARG A 63 -14.79 8.52 13.72
N ALA A 64 -14.15 7.55 14.38
CA ALA A 64 -13.67 6.35 13.71
C ALA A 64 -14.82 5.49 13.15
N TRP A 65 -15.91 5.32 13.90
CA TRP A 65 -17.12 4.65 13.40
C TRP A 65 -17.82 5.44 12.31
N PHE A 66 -17.74 6.77 12.33
CA PHE A 66 -18.27 7.61 11.27
C PHE A 66 -17.51 7.38 9.95
N VAL A 67 -16.18 7.28 10.00
CA VAL A 67 -15.36 6.89 8.84
C VAL A 67 -15.77 5.50 8.34
N ALA A 68 -15.98 4.53 9.23
CA ALA A 68 -16.45 3.20 8.85
C ALA A 68 -17.84 3.21 8.19
N ALA A 69 -18.78 4.01 8.72
CA ALA A 69 -20.13 4.16 8.17
C ALA A 69 -20.11 4.80 6.78
N VAL A 70 -19.32 5.87 6.59
CA VAL A 70 -19.14 6.52 5.28
C VAL A 70 -18.49 5.56 4.29
N ALA A 71 -17.44 4.84 4.69
CA ALA A 71 -16.80 3.84 3.83
C ALA A 71 -17.80 2.75 3.40
N ALA A 72 -18.57 2.20 4.33
CA ALA A 72 -19.60 1.19 4.05
C ALA A 72 -20.70 1.73 3.12
N MET A 73 -21.17 2.96 3.34
CA MET A 73 -22.14 3.64 2.47
C MET A 73 -21.62 3.75 1.03
N VAL A 74 -20.39 4.24 0.85
CA VAL A 74 -19.78 4.38 -0.47
C VAL A 74 -19.58 3.02 -1.15
N ILE A 75 -19.22 1.98 -0.38
CA ILE A 75 -19.13 0.60 -0.87
C ILE A 75 -20.49 0.12 -1.39
N VAL A 76 -21.57 0.33 -0.63
CA VAL A 76 -22.93 -0.02 -1.08
C VAL A 76 -23.22 0.66 -2.42
N VAL A 77 -23.02 1.98 -2.51
CA VAL A 77 -23.27 2.75 -3.75
C VAL A 77 -22.45 2.20 -4.93
N ILE A 78 -21.14 2.05 -4.77
CA ILE A 78 -20.26 1.59 -5.87
C ILE A 78 -20.62 0.17 -6.31
N THR A 79 -20.96 -0.73 -5.38
CA THR A 79 -21.27 -2.13 -5.70
C THR A 79 -22.59 -2.30 -6.47
N TYR A 80 -23.54 -1.34 -6.38
CA TYR A 80 -24.71 -1.31 -7.26
C TYR A 80 -24.34 -1.03 -8.73
N PHE A 81 -23.33 -0.20 -8.97
CA PHE A 81 -22.87 0.16 -10.32
C PHE A 81 -21.67 -0.69 -10.80
N SER A 82 -21.33 -1.76 -10.08
CA SER A 82 -20.16 -2.58 -10.36
C SER A 82 -20.46 -3.71 -11.37
N TYR A 83 -20.04 -3.55 -12.62
CA TYR A 83 -20.15 -4.56 -13.68
C TYR A 83 -18.83 -5.25 -14.06
N LEU A 84 -17.67 -4.78 -13.58
CA LEU A 84 -16.35 -5.39 -13.82
C LEU A 84 -15.64 -5.63 -12.48
N TRP A 85 -14.85 -6.70 -12.40
CA TRP A 85 -14.15 -7.07 -11.16
C TRP A 85 -13.27 -5.95 -10.59
N TRP A 86 -12.65 -5.14 -11.45
CA TRP A 86 -11.77 -4.05 -11.02
C TRP A 86 -12.55 -2.87 -10.41
N HIS A 87 -13.87 -2.77 -10.63
CA HIS A 87 -14.71 -1.80 -9.90
C HIS A 87 -14.72 -2.06 -8.41
N LEU A 88 -14.45 -3.30 -7.98
CA LEU A 88 -14.39 -3.69 -6.57
C LEU A 88 -13.05 -3.32 -5.90
N LEU A 89 -12.07 -2.79 -6.64
CA LEU A 89 -10.80 -2.36 -6.04
C LEU A 89 -10.96 -1.15 -5.13
N VAL A 90 -11.75 -0.15 -5.55
CA VAL A 90 -12.03 1.02 -4.71
C VAL A 90 -12.85 0.61 -3.47
N PRO A 91 -13.94 -0.17 -3.58
CA PRO A 91 -14.62 -0.76 -2.44
C PRO A 91 -13.70 -1.57 -1.51
N LEU A 92 -12.76 -2.33 -2.05
CA LEU A 92 -11.80 -3.08 -1.23
C LEU A 92 -10.89 -2.13 -0.42
N MET A 93 -10.37 -1.08 -1.04
CA MET A 93 -9.55 -0.08 -0.33
C MET A 93 -10.37 0.65 0.75
N LEU A 94 -11.61 1.04 0.43
CA LEU A 94 -12.52 1.63 1.40
C LEU A 94 -12.88 0.66 2.53
N ALA A 95 -13.01 -0.63 2.23
CA ALA A 95 -13.30 -1.65 3.24
C ALA A 95 -12.12 -1.78 4.22
N VAL A 96 -10.89 -1.76 3.72
CA VAL A 96 -9.69 -1.74 4.56
C VAL A 96 -9.68 -0.50 5.46
N VAL A 97 -9.91 0.70 4.90
CA VAL A 97 -9.96 1.94 5.69
C VAL A 97 -11.05 1.88 6.76
N GLY A 98 -12.28 1.50 6.38
CA GLY A 98 -13.42 1.47 7.29
C GLY A 98 -13.30 0.42 8.39
N ILE A 99 -12.73 -0.76 8.10
CA ILE A 99 -12.49 -1.81 9.10
C ILE A 99 -11.37 -1.38 10.06
N LEU A 100 -10.31 -0.75 9.56
CA LEU A 100 -9.18 -0.36 10.38
C LEU A 100 -9.44 0.91 11.20
N ALA A 101 -10.34 1.80 10.76
CA ALA A 101 -10.65 3.05 11.47
C ALA A 101 -10.88 2.87 12.99
N PRO A 102 -11.80 2.01 13.45
CA PRO A 102 -11.99 1.77 14.90
C PRO A 102 -10.83 1.00 15.56
N VAL A 103 -10.03 0.26 14.78
CA VAL A 103 -8.88 -0.50 15.30
C VAL A 103 -7.73 0.45 15.65
N VAL A 104 -7.44 1.41 14.76
CA VAL A 104 -6.32 2.37 14.88
C VAL A 104 -6.62 3.53 15.83
N VAL A 105 -7.74 3.47 16.57
CA VAL A 105 -8.04 4.34 17.71
C VAL A 105 -8.38 3.53 18.97
N GLY A 106 -8.25 2.19 18.87
CA GLY A 106 -8.62 1.25 19.93
C GLY A 106 -7.62 1.19 21.08
N SER A 107 -7.94 0.35 22.06
CA SER A 107 -7.10 0.08 23.24
C SER A 107 -5.69 -0.43 22.93
N VAL A 108 -5.44 -0.85 21.69
CA VAL A 108 -4.11 -1.27 21.19
C VAL A 108 -3.11 -0.12 21.07
N LEU A 109 -3.56 1.13 21.28
CA LEU A 109 -2.73 2.33 21.26
C LEU A 109 -2.44 2.92 22.64
N VAL A 110 -2.82 2.23 23.73
CA VAL A 110 -2.66 2.76 25.09
C VAL A 110 -1.50 2.08 25.82
N GLY A 111 -0.58 2.87 26.36
CA GLY A 111 0.55 2.43 27.18
C GLY A 111 1.86 2.17 26.42
N PRO A 112 2.91 1.69 27.11
CA PRO A 112 4.20 1.41 26.50
C PRO A 112 4.13 0.31 25.42
N ASN A 113 4.95 0.41 24.39
CA ASN A 113 5.02 -0.50 23.24
C ASN A 113 3.75 -0.57 22.37
N HIS A 114 2.94 0.49 22.38
CA HIS A 114 1.71 0.54 21.60
C HIS A 114 1.93 0.61 20.08
N ASP A 115 3.13 0.97 19.63
CA ASP A 115 3.54 0.86 18.23
C ASP A 115 3.54 -0.61 17.77
N PHE A 116 4.05 -1.53 18.59
CA PHE A 116 3.97 -2.98 18.34
C PHE A 116 2.52 -3.48 18.41
N GLY A 117 1.79 -3.10 19.46
CA GLY A 117 0.39 -3.49 19.66
C GLY A 117 -0.51 -3.03 18.50
N GLY A 118 -0.33 -1.77 18.09
CA GLY A 118 -0.96 -1.16 16.94
C GLY A 118 -0.67 -1.94 15.67
N ASP A 119 0.60 -2.02 15.25
CA ASP A 119 1.01 -2.68 13.99
C ASP A 119 0.49 -4.11 13.89
N ALA A 120 0.62 -4.86 14.98
CA ALA A 120 0.11 -6.21 15.08
C ALA A 120 -1.43 -6.25 14.92
N ALA A 121 -2.17 -5.32 15.52
CA ALA A 121 -3.62 -5.25 15.39
C ALA A 121 -4.08 -5.00 13.94
N VAL A 122 -3.38 -4.16 13.17
CA VAL A 122 -3.70 -3.94 11.76
C VAL A 122 -3.42 -5.17 10.91
N ILE A 123 -2.24 -5.80 11.08
CA ILE A 123 -1.87 -7.03 10.37
C ILE A 123 -2.89 -8.15 10.70
N MET A 124 -3.16 -8.36 11.99
CA MET A 124 -4.09 -9.35 12.49
C MET A 124 -5.50 -9.14 11.93
N THR A 125 -6.01 -7.90 11.99
CA THR A 125 -7.36 -7.57 11.51
C THR A 125 -7.49 -7.80 10.00
N ALA A 126 -6.55 -7.28 9.20
CA ALA A 126 -6.59 -7.43 7.75
C ALA A 126 -6.55 -8.89 7.30
N LEU A 127 -5.68 -9.70 7.90
CA LEU A 127 -5.51 -11.11 7.53
C LEU A 127 -6.62 -12.02 8.06
N SER A 128 -7.00 -11.87 9.34
CA SER A 128 -8.01 -12.74 9.95
C SER A 128 -9.40 -12.46 9.40
N LEU A 129 -9.83 -11.20 9.29
CA LEU A 129 -11.18 -10.88 8.80
C LEU A 129 -11.37 -11.21 7.33
N SER A 130 -10.35 -11.01 6.49
CA SER A 130 -10.43 -11.44 5.09
C SER A 130 -10.54 -12.96 4.96
N ALA A 131 -9.78 -13.72 5.75
CA ALA A 131 -9.88 -15.18 5.80
C ALA A 131 -11.25 -15.65 6.34
N LEU A 132 -11.68 -15.13 7.48
CA LEU A 132 -12.96 -15.50 8.12
C LEU A 132 -14.15 -15.11 7.25
N GLY A 133 -14.16 -13.90 6.68
CA GLY A 133 -15.22 -13.45 5.77
C GLY A 133 -15.35 -14.33 4.54
N CYS A 134 -14.23 -14.84 4.00
CA CYS A 134 -14.26 -15.79 2.90
C CYS A 134 -14.87 -17.15 3.30
N TRP A 135 -14.57 -17.66 4.49
CA TRP A 135 -15.20 -18.89 5.00
C TRP A 135 -16.68 -18.71 5.33
N THR A 136 -17.07 -17.54 5.85
CA THR A 136 -18.48 -17.19 6.07
C THR A 136 -19.24 -17.12 4.75
N ASN A 137 -18.67 -16.52 3.71
CA ASN A 137 -19.27 -16.55 2.37
C ASN A 137 -19.41 -17.99 1.84
N GLN A 138 -18.40 -18.84 2.08
CA GLN A 138 -18.49 -20.26 1.71
C GLN A 138 -19.58 -21.01 2.47
N LEU A 139 -19.83 -20.68 3.74
CA LEU A 139 -20.97 -21.21 4.50
C LEU A 139 -22.29 -20.77 3.89
N PHE A 140 -22.44 -19.49 3.53
CA PHE A 140 -23.66 -19.00 2.87
C PHE A 140 -23.93 -19.71 1.54
N ARG A 141 -22.89 -20.02 0.76
CA ARG A 141 -23.02 -20.80 -0.48
C ARG A 141 -23.56 -22.21 -0.20
N ILE A 142 -23.03 -22.88 0.83
CA ILE A 142 -23.49 -24.23 1.23
C ILE A 142 -24.95 -24.19 1.68
N VAL A 143 -25.31 -23.27 2.59
CA VAL A 143 -26.67 -23.15 3.13
C VAL A 143 -27.68 -22.78 2.05
N SER A 144 -27.27 -22.00 1.04
CA SER A 144 -28.13 -21.59 -0.08
C SER A 144 -28.18 -22.60 -1.23
N GLY A 145 -27.47 -23.73 -1.13
CA GLY A 145 -27.41 -24.74 -2.20
C GLY A 145 -26.61 -24.32 -3.43
N GLU A 146 -25.79 -23.28 -3.34
CA GLU A 146 -25.00 -22.76 -4.47
C GLU A 146 -23.79 -23.67 -4.77
N PRO A 147 -23.55 -24.03 -6.04
CA PRO A 147 -22.52 -24.99 -6.41
C PRO A 147 -21.13 -24.50 -6.03
N THR A 148 -20.36 -25.32 -5.32
CA THR A 148 -19.01 -24.96 -4.88
C THR A 148 -17.95 -25.59 -5.76
N SER A 149 -17.17 -24.74 -6.44
CA SER A 149 -16.01 -25.19 -7.22
C SER A 149 -14.86 -25.60 -6.30
N GLY A 150 -14.26 -26.77 -6.55
CA GLY A 150 -13.04 -27.19 -5.84
C GLY A 150 -11.87 -26.20 -6.00
N GLN A 151 -11.82 -25.44 -7.10
CA GLN A 151 -10.81 -24.39 -7.28
C GLN A 151 -11.00 -23.23 -6.30
N LEU A 152 -12.26 -22.84 -6.01
CA LEU A 152 -12.57 -21.81 -5.02
C LEU A 152 -12.11 -22.28 -3.64
N VAL A 153 -12.53 -23.48 -3.22
CA VAL A 153 -12.14 -24.06 -1.92
C VAL A 153 -10.62 -24.15 -1.79
N ARG A 154 -9.92 -24.58 -2.84
CA ARG A 154 -8.45 -24.62 -2.85
C ARG A 154 -7.83 -23.24 -2.65
N ARG A 155 -8.38 -22.19 -3.28
CA ARG A 155 -7.91 -20.80 -3.07
C ARG A 155 -8.18 -20.32 -1.65
N LEU A 156 -9.35 -20.64 -1.09
CA LEU A 156 -9.70 -20.33 0.31
C LEU A 156 -8.75 -21.00 1.30
N VAL A 157 -8.56 -22.30 1.16
CA VAL A 157 -7.64 -23.10 1.98
C VAL A 157 -6.22 -22.55 1.86
N LEU A 158 -5.74 -22.26 0.64
CA LEU A 158 -4.40 -21.70 0.45
C LEU A 158 -4.27 -20.33 1.13
N TRP A 159 -5.25 -19.44 0.93
CA TRP A 159 -5.26 -18.12 1.57
C TRP A 159 -5.16 -18.26 3.09
N THR A 160 -6.02 -19.07 3.70
CA THR A 160 -6.04 -19.24 5.17
C THR A 160 -4.77 -19.89 5.70
N VAL A 161 -4.24 -20.94 5.04
CA VAL A 161 -3.00 -21.61 5.47
C VAL A 161 -1.79 -20.67 5.41
N THR A 162 -1.78 -19.72 4.46
CA THR A 162 -0.71 -18.72 4.36
C THR A 162 -0.91 -17.51 5.27
N ALA A 163 -2.15 -17.04 5.45
CA ALA A 163 -2.45 -15.82 6.20
C ALA A 163 -2.55 -16.07 7.71
N MET A 164 -3.14 -17.19 8.15
CA MET A 164 -3.37 -17.45 9.58
C MET A 164 -2.11 -17.58 10.43
N PRO A 165 -0.98 -18.13 9.97
CA PRO A 165 0.25 -18.12 10.77
C PRO A 165 0.74 -16.72 11.09
N VAL A 166 0.65 -15.79 10.12
CA VAL A 166 1.04 -14.39 10.30
C VAL A 166 0.05 -13.67 11.22
N ALA A 167 -1.24 -13.94 11.04
CA ALA A 167 -2.30 -13.43 11.92
C ALA A 167 -2.10 -13.93 13.38
N LEU A 168 -1.78 -15.21 13.57
CA LEU A 168 -1.47 -15.80 14.87
C LEU A 168 -0.21 -15.18 15.51
N ALA A 169 0.85 -14.95 14.73
CA ALA A 169 2.04 -14.28 15.23
C ALA A 169 1.73 -12.85 15.69
N ALA A 170 0.93 -12.11 14.91
CA ALA A 170 0.45 -10.80 15.30
C ALA A 170 -0.45 -10.85 16.56
N GLU A 171 -1.34 -11.83 16.67
CA GLU A 171 -2.14 -12.03 17.88
C GLU A 171 -1.26 -12.30 19.11
N VAL A 172 -0.18 -13.08 18.99
CA VAL A 172 0.77 -13.29 20.10
C VAL A 172 1.40 -11.96 20.55
N VAL A 173 1.75 -11.07 19.63
CA VAL A 173 2.24 -9.72 19.95
C VAL A 173 1.17 -8.89 20.65
N ILE A 174 -0.08 -8.93 20.17
CA ILE A 174 -1.21 -8.22 20.81
C ILE A 174 -1.44 -8.71 22.23
N VAL A 175 -1.37 -10.04 22.45
CA VAL A 175 -1.55 -10.65 23.78
C VAL A 175 -0.41 -10.28 24.71
N TRP A 176 0.84 -10.35 24.24
CA TRP A 176 2.01 -9.91 25.01
C TRP A 176 1.87 -8.44 25.43
N PHE A 177 1.49 -7.56 24.49
CA PHE A 177 1.25 -6.14 24.74
C PHE A 177 0.12 -5.93 25.74
N LYS A 178 -1.08 -6.47 25.48
CA LYS A 178 -2.27 -6.22 26.32
C LYS A 178 -2.10 -6.73 27.76
N LEU A 179 -1.41 -7.85 27.94
CA LEU A 179 -1.24 -8.46 29.26
C LEU A 179 -0.15 -7.79 30.09
N ALA A 180 0.78 -7.04 29.49
CA ALA A 180 1.80 -6.28 30.23
C ALA A 180 2.54 -7.09 31.32
N GLY A 181 2.83 -8.37 31.05
CA GLY A 181 3.48 -9.28 32.00
C GLY A 181 2.55 -10.04 32.96
N THR A 182 1.25 -9.76 32.96
CA THR A 182 0.26 -10.59 33.67
C THR A 182 0.08 -11.96 33.00
N SER A 183 -0.34 -12.97 33.77
CA SER A 183 -0.53 -14.33 33.25
C SER A 183 -1.82 -14.46 32.44
N LEU A 184 -1.82 -15.39 31.47
CA LEU A 184 -3.00 -15.70 30.64
C LEU A 184 -4.22 -16.15 31.45
N THR A 185 -4.02 -16.69 32.65
CA THR A 185 -5.11 -17.15 33.52
C THR A 185 -5.41 -16.18 34.67
N GLY A 186 -4.67 -15.07 34.76
CA GLY A 186 -4.76 -14.10 35.86
C GLY A 186 -6.01 -13.22 35.83
N GLY A 187 -6.74 -13.17 34.71
CA GLY A 187 -7.94 -12.35 34.59
C GLY A 187 -8.70 -12.56 33.28
N LEU A 188 -9.81 -11.84 33.12
CA LEU A 188 -10.71 -11.97 31.96
C LEU A 188 -10.00 -11.66 30.63
N ALA A 189 -9.12 -10.66 30.60
CA ALA A 189 -8.34 -10.30 29.42
C ALA A 189 -7.48 -11.47 28.91
N GLY A 190 -6.85 -12.21 29.83
CA GLY A 190 -6.06 -13.39 29.51
C GLY A 190 -6.92 -14.54 28.98
N TRP A 191 -8.07 -14.80 29.58
CA TRP A 191 -9.00 -15.83 29.10
C TRP A 191 -9.56 -15.52 27.71
N LEU A 192 -9.96 -14.29 27.43
CA LEU A 192 -10.43 -13.90 26.09
C LEU A 192 -9.31 -13.98 25.05
N SER A 193 -8.09 -13.60 25.42
CA SER A 193 -6.90 -13.76 24.59
C SER A 193 -6.62 -15.23 24.28
N LEU A 194 -6.76 -16.11 25.27
CA LEU A 194 -6.59 -17.56 25.09
C LEU A 194 -7.65 -18.14 24.15
N VAL A 195 -8.92 -17.75 24.31
CA VAL A 195 -10.01 -18.16 23.40
C VAL A 195 -9.66 -17.81 21.95
N ARG A 196 -9.14 -16.61 21.71
CA ARG A 196 -8.72 -16.18 20.36
C ARG A 196 -7.57 -17.00 19.82
N LEU A 197 -6.48 -17.13 20.59
CA LEU A 197 -5.31 -17.92 20.20
C LEU A 197 -5.69 -19.36 19.84
N VAL A 198 -6.47 -20.02 20.69
CA VAL A 198 -6.94 -21.39 20.47
C VAL A 198 -7.85 -21.48 19.24
N SER A 199 -8.79 -20.55 19.09
CA SER A 199 -9.72 -20.55 17.95
C SER A 199 -8.99 -20.38 16.61
N LEU A 200 -8.06 -19.42 16.54
CA LEU A 200 -7.27 -19.14 15.35
C LEU A 200 -6.31 -20.29 15.02
N LEU A 201 -5.68 -20.88 16.04
CA LEU A 201 -4.83 -22.06 15.87
C LEU A 201 -5.62 -23.25 15.36
N ALA A 202 -6.81 -23.51 15.92
CA ALA A 202 -7.70 -24.58 15.46
C ALA A 202 -8.13 -24.37 13.99
N ILE A 203 -8.49 -23.15 13.60
CA ILE A 203 -8.78 -22.82 12.19
C ILE A 203 -7.58 -23.12 11.30
N TRP A 204 -6.38 -22.71 11.70
CA TRP A 204 -5.17 -23.00 10.94
C TRP A 204 -4.90 -24.49 10.82
N VAL A 205 -5.01 -25.26 11.92
CA VAL A 205 -4.81 -26.72 11.91
C VAL A 205 -5.82 -27.41 10.99
N ILE A 206 -7.11 -27.07 11.08
CA ILE A 206 -8.17 -27.63 10.22
C ILE A 206 -7.84 -27.35 8.75
N THR A 207 -7.55 -26.09 8.41
CA THR A 207 -7.26 -25.70 7.02
C THR A 207 -5.94 -26.27 6.50
N PHE A 208 -4.93 -26.43 7.35
CA PHE A 208 -3.67 -27.09 7.01
C PHE A 208 -3.86 -28.58 6.72
N VAL A 209 -4.69 -29.28 7.50
CA VAL A 209 -5.06 -30.67 7.23
C VAL A 209 -5.80 -30.79 5.90
N LEU A 210 -6.76 -29.90 5.62
CA LEU A 210 -7.45 -29.84 4.34
C LEU A 210 -6.46 -29.60 3.18
N TRP A 211 -5.51 -28.68 3.36
CA TRP A 211 -4.47 -28.40 2.37
C TRP A 211 -3.59 -29.62 2.10
N ARG A 212 -3.16 -30.36 3.13
CA ARG A 212 -2.35 -31.58 2.93
C ARG A 212 -3.12 -32.67 2.20
N ARG A 213 -4.42 -32.83 2.49
CA ARG A 213 -5.30 -33.78 1.80
C ARG A 213 -5.63 -33.36 0.36
N SER A 214 -5.57 -32.06 0.05
CA SER A 214 -5.90 -31.48 -1.26
C SER A 214 -4.93 -31.78 -2.41
N ARG A 215 -3.85 -32.53 -2.16
CA ARG A 215 -2.84 -32.86 -3.19
C ARG A 215 -3.33 -33.89 -4.22
N GLY A 216 -4.56 -34.39 -4.11
CA GLY A 216 -5.28 -35.18 -5.13
C GLY A 216 -6.59 -34.50 -5.55
N ASP A 217 -7.04 -34.76 -6.78
CA ASP A 217 -8.18 -34.10 -7.44
C ASP A 217 -9.52 -34.31 -6.72
N ALA A 218 -9.80 -33.46 -5.73
CA ALA A 218 -11.10 -32.90 -5.34
C ALA A 218 -11.03 -32.46 -3.87
N THR A 219 -10.56 -31.24 -3.62
CA THR A 219 -10.75 -30.63 -2.30
C THR A 219 -12.18 -30.13 -2.17
N VAL A 220 -13.05 -30.95 -1.58
CA VAL A 220 -14.29 -30.45 -0.99
C VAL A 220 -14.04 -30.36 0.50
N ALA A 221 -13.93 -29.15 1.02
CA ALA A 221 -14.02 -28.96 2.46
C ALA A 221 -15.42 -29.43 2.85
N GLY A 222 -15.53 -30.53 3.60
CA GLY A 222 -16.82 -31.04 4.04
C GLY A 222 -17.57 -29.97 4.84
N GLU A 223 -18.90 -29.96 4.74
CA GLU A 223 -19.76 -28.96 5.39
C GLU A 223 -19.45 -28.79 6.88
N ARG A 224 -19.16 -29.91 7.57
CA ARG A 224 -18.72 -29.93 8.97
C ARG A 224 -17.46 -29.09 9.21
N ALA A 225 -16.47 -29.16 8.32
CA ALA A 225 -15.24 -28.39 8.46
C ALA A 225 -15.49 -26.89 8.27
N VAL A 226 -16.34 -26.52 7.30
CA VAL A 226 -16.74 -25.12 7.08
C VAL A 226 -17.49 -24.59 8.31
N PHE A 227 -18.46 -25.34 8.82
CA PHE A 227 -19.21 -24.97 10.02
C PHE A 227 -18.30 -24.79 11.25
N CYS A 228 -17.35 -25.69 11.45
CA CYS A 228 -16.37 -25.57 12.53
C CYS A 228 -15.49 -24.32 12.38
N ILE A 229 -14.97 -24.04 11.18
CA ILE A 229 -14.13 -22.86 10.92
C ILE A 229 -14.91 -21.57 11.20
N VAL A 230 -16.15 -21.47 10.72
CA VAL A 230 -16.98 -20.28 10.93
C VAL A 230 -17.36 -20.13 12.41
N SER A 231 -17.70 -21.21 13.10
CA SER A 231 -18.01 -21.17 14.54
C SER A 231 -16.81 -20.73 15.38
N LEU A 232 -15.61 -21.24 15.11
CA LEU A 232 -14.37 -20.81 15.75
C LEU A 232 -14.04 -19.34 15.41
N GLY A 233 -14.30 -18.93 14.17
CA GLY A 233 -14.16 -17.55 13.74
C GLY A 233 -15.08 -16.60 14.51
N ALA A 234 -16.35 -16.99 14.67
CA ALA A 234 -17.33 -16.25 15.45
C ALA A 234 -16.93 -16.14 16.92
N ALA A 235 -16.44 -17.23 17.54
CA ALA A 235 -15.93 -17.20 18.91
C ALA A 235 -14.72 -16.25 19.06
N SER A 236 -13.80 -16.26 18.10
CA SER A 236 -12.64 -15.36 18.08
C SER A 236 -13.06 -13.88 17.97
N VAL A 237 -14.00 -13.57 17.06
CA VAL A 237 -14.54 -12.21 16.90
C VAL A 237 -15.32 -11.78 18.14
N ALA A 238 -16.14 -12.65 18.73
CA ALA A 238 -16.87 -12.35 19.95
C ALA A 238 -15.93 -12.03 21.13
N ALA A 239 -14.85 -12.81 21.29
CA ALA A 239 -13.83 -12.52 22.29
C ALA A 239 -13.12 -11.18 22.05
N GLN A 240 -12.87 -10.79 20.79
CA GLN A 240 -12.33 -9.47 20.47
C GLN A 240 -13.27 -8.35 20.89
N VAL A 241 -14.55 -8.46 20.52
CA VAL A 241 -15.57 -7.46 20.84
C VAL A 241 -15.75 -7.35 22.35
N ALA A 242 -15.72 -8.47 23.08
CA ALA A 242 -15.78 -8.44 24.54
C ALA A 242 -14.56 -7.72 25.14
N MET A 243 -13.35 -7.91 24.59
CA MET A 243 -12.14 -7.18 25.03
C MET A 243 -12.18 -5.67 24.76
N THR A 244 -13.13 -5.14 23.98
CA THR A 244 -13.28 -3.68 23.82
C THR A 244 -14.11 -3.06 24.95
N ARG A 245 -14.69 -3.87 25.85
CA ARG A 245 -15.62 -3.40 26.89
C ARG A 245 -15.01 -3.37 28.30
N PHE A 246 -13.73 -3.71 28.44
CA PHE A 246 -13.02 -3.60 29.70
C PHE A 246 -11.55 -3.26 29.45
N LEU A 247 -10.91 -2.68 30.46
CA LEU A 247 -9.52 -2.26 30.40
C LEU A 247 -8.60 -3.49 30.48
N SER A 248 -7.63 -3.56 29.59
CA SER A 248 -6.56 -4.57 29.68
C SER A 248 -5.53 -4.17 30.73
N PRO A 249 -4.76 -5.12 31.31
CA PRO A 249 -3.69 -4.83 32.26
C PRO A 249 -2.70 -3.74 31.82
N GLN A 250 -2.50 -3.59 30.51
CA GLN A 250 -1.71 -2.51 29.92
C GLN A 250 -2.12 -1.08 30.37
N TYR A 251 -3.39 -0.84 30.73
CA TYR A 251 -3.84 0.47 31.23
C TYR A 251 -3.32 0.79 32.64
N ASP A 252 -2.89 -0.21 33.39
CA ASP A 252 -2.36 -0.05 34.75
C ASP A 252 -0.85 0.23 34.75
N VAL A 253 -0.21 0.25 33.57
CA VAL A 253 1.22 0.54 33.43
C VAL A 253 1.43 2.05 33.30
N GLU A 254 2.27 2.61 34.17
CA GLU A 254 2.69 4.01 34.08
C GLU A 254 3.30 4.30 32.70
N THR A 255 2.91 5.41 32.09
CA THR A 255 3.29 5.76 30.72
C THR A 255 3.86 7.17 30.66
N SER A 256 5.05 7.34 30.08
CA SER A 256 5.65 8.66 29.85
C SER A 256 4.95 9.43 28.72
N LEU A 257 5.19 10.74 28.59
CA LEU A 257 4.68 11.53 27.45
C LEU A 257 5.23 11.02 26.11
N ALA A 258 6.50 10.64 26.07
CA ALA A 258 7.11 10.05 24.87
C ALA A 258 6.44 8.72 24.52
N GLU A 259 6.16 7.87 25.51
CA GLU A 259 5.45 6.61 25.32
C GLU A 259 4.00 6.79 24.86
N ILE A 260 3.31 7.86 25.26
CA ILE A 260 1.96 8.18 24.77
C ILE A 260 1.96 8.46 23.26
N PHE A 261 2.97 9.18 22.75
CA PHE A 261 3.03 9.54 21.32
C PHE A 261 3.76 8.52 20.44
N LEU A 262 4.83 7.92 20.95
CA LEU A 262 5.75 7.07 20.18
C LEU A 262 5.61 5.58 20.53
N GLY A 263 5.14 5.27 21.74
CA GLY A 263 5.11 3.91 22.28
C GLY A 263 6.42 3.47 22.93
N PHE A 264 7.40 4.35 23.07
CA PHE A 264 8.68 4.07 23.71
C PHE A 264 9.42 5.35 24.07
N ASP A 265 10.38 5.25 24.98
CA ASP A 265 11.27 6.35 25.35
C ASP A 265 12.50 6.49 24.45
N LEU A 266 13.04 7.71 24.43
CA LEU A 266 14.24 8.12 23.69
C LEU A 266 15.22 8.86 24.61
N PRO A 267 15.88 8.15 25.56
CA PRO A 267 16.77 8.80 26.53
C PRO A 267 18.06 9.33 25.90
N ASP A 268 18.52 8.73 24.80
CA ASP A 268 19.79 9.06 24.17
C ASP A 268 19.61 10.06 23.02
N SER A 269 20.60 10.93 22.81
CA SER A 269 20.63 11.85 21.68
C SER A 269 20.89 11.11 20.35
N PRO A 270 20.30 11.54 19.20
CA PRO A 270 20.44 10.87 17.90
C PRO A 270 21.84 11.05 17.26
N SER A 271 22.86 10.46 17.88
CA SER A 271 24.19 10.30 17.28
C SER A 271 24.20 9.22 16.20
N LEU A 272 25.16 9.25 15.27
CA LEU A 272 25.27 8.23 14.22
C LEU A 272 25.38 6.80 14.80
N ALA A 273 26.08 6.64 15.93
CA ALA A 273 26.19 5.35 16.61
C ALA A 273 24.84 4.88 17.16
N VAL A 274 24.04 5.78 17.74
CA VAL A 274 22.68 5.50 18.23
C VAL A 274 21.76 5.16 17.06
N LEU A 275 21.79 5.95 15.99
CA LEU A 275 20.94 5.76 14.83
C LEU A 275 21.21 4.43 14.10
N LEU A 276 22.47 3.99 14.06
CA LEU A 276 22.86 2.71 13.46
C LEU A 276 22.72 1.51 14.41
N GLY A 277 22.87 1.73 15.72
CA GLY A 277 22.94 0.67 16.73
C GLY A 277 21.61 0.35 17.42
N GLN A 278 20.73 1.33 17.64
CA GLN A 278 19.48 1.13 18.37
C GLN A 278 18.32 0.80 17.42
N TRP A 279 18.06 -0.49 17.24
CA TRP A 279 16.98 -0.97 16.37
C TRP A 279 15.69 -1.16 17.15
N ARG A 280 14.59 -0.76 16.52
CA ARG A 280 13.22 -1.04 16.95
C ARG A 280 12.39 -1.41 15.71
N PRO A 281 12.10 -2.70 15.48
CA PRO A 281 11.40 -3.14 14.28
C PRO A 281 10.04 -2.49 14.11
N ASN A 282 9.80 -1.84 12.97
CA ASN A 282 8.46 -1.46 12.58
C ASN A 282 7.78 -2.67 11.94
N LEU A 283 6.82 -3.29 12.66
CA LEU A 283 6.25 -4.58 12.26
C LEU A 283 5.47 -4.48 10.96
N LEU A 284 4.78 -3.37 10.71
CA LEU A 284 4.05 -3.15 9.46
C LEU A 284 4.99 -3.18 8.25
N PHE A 285 6.02 -2.33 8.26
CA PHE A 285 6.95 -2.24 7.13
C PHE A 285 7.86 -3.47 7.01
N CYS A 286 8.20 -4.12 8.12
CA CYS A 286 8.87 -5.43 8.09
C CYS A 286 7.99 -6.49 7.42
N ALA A 287 6.71 -6.57 7.78
CA ALA A 287 5.77 -7.52 7.16
C ALA A 287 5.60 -7.24 5.66
N ILE A 288 5.44 -5.96 5.27
CA ILE A 288 5.37 -5.55 3.86
C ILE A 288 6.64 -5.97 3.12
N ALA A 289 7.82 -5.63 3.64
CA ALA A 289 9.10 -5.97 3.01
C ALA A 289 9.29 -7.49 2.86
N VAL A 290 8.97 -8.28 3.89
CA VAL A 290 9.04 -9.74 3.84
C VAL A 290 8.09 -10.30 2.79
N VAL A 291 6.85 -9.82 2.71
CA VAL A 291 5.90 -10.22 1.67
C VAL A 291 6.44 -9.91 0.28
N LEU A 292 6.99 -8.71 0.06
CA LEU A 292 7.61 -8.32 -1.20
C LEU A 292 8.80 -9.21 -1.56
N MET A 293 9.68 -9.51 -0.62
CA MET A 293 10.85 -10.38 -0.81
C MET A 293 10.44 -11.82 -1.13
N VAL A 294 9.50 -12.39 -0.37
CA VAL A 294 9.02 -13.76 -0.57
C VAL A 294 8.28 -13.89 -1.91
N ALA A 295 7.39 -12.96 -2.24
CA ALA A 295 6.66 -12.98 -3.50
C ALA A 295 7.60 -12.90 -4.71
N TYR A 296 8.59 -12.01 -4.66
CA TYR A 296 9.59 -11.87 -5.72
C TYR A 296 10.51 -13.09 -5.80
N GLY A 297 10.98 -13.62 -4.67
CA GLY A 297 11.79 -14.84 -4.61
C GLY A 297 11.07 -16.07 -5.15
N LEU A 298 9.77 -16.24 -4.84
CA LEU A 298 8.92 -17.28 -5.43
C LEU A 298 8.74 -17.08 -6.93
N GLY A 299 8.64 -15.83 -7.41
CA GLY A 299 8.67 -15.48 -8.83
C GLY A 299 9.98 -15.94 -9.49
N LEU A 300 11.13 -15.56 -8.96
CA LEU A 300 12.43 -15.98 -9.47
C LEU A 300 12.59 -17.51 -9.51
N ARG A 301 12.15 -18.19 -8.45
CA ARG A 301 12.19 -19.66 -8.39
C ARG A 301 11.33 -20.29 -9.47
N ARG A 302 10.09 -19.81 -9.65
CA ARG A 302 9.19 -20.30 -10.71
C ARG A 302 9.76 -20.04 -12.10
N LEU A 303 10.35 -18.87 -12.33
CA LEU A 303 10.95 -18.52 -13.60
C LEU A 303 12.13 -19.45 -13.95
N ARG A 304 13.01 -19.72 -12.98
CA ARG A 304 14.11 -20.67 -13.14
C ARG A 304 13.62 -22.09 -13.45
N HIS A 305 12.56 -22.55 -12.79
CA HIS A 305 11.95 -23.85 -13.10
C HIS A 305 11.33 -23.90 -14.51
N GLN A 306 10.99 -22.75 -15.11
CA GLN A 306 10.52 -22.65 -16.49
C GLN A 306 11.67 -22.54 -17.51
N GLY A 307 12.93 -22.51 -17.06
CA GLY A 307 14.11 -22.39 -17.92
C GLY A 307 14.39 -20.97 -18.43
N ASP A 308 13.68 -19.94 -17.92
CA ASP A 308 13.94 -18.54 -18.28
C ASP A 308 14.90 -17.88 -17.26
N SER A 309 15.68 -16.92 -17.76
CA SER A 309 16.67 -16.18 -16.97
C SER A 309 16.14 -14.81 -16.55
N TRP A 310 16.55 -14.36 -15.37
CA TRP A 310 16.25 -13.00 -14.87
C TRP A 310 17.54 -12.24 -14.60
N PRO A 311 17.66 -10.96 -15.03
CA PRO A 311 18.86 -10.17 -14.77
C PRO A 311 19.15 -10.02 -13.27
N VAL A 312 20.37 -10.35 -12.85
CA VAL A 312 20.80 -10.31 -11.43
C VAL A 312 20.65 -8.90 -10.84
N GLY A 313 21.01 -7.86 -11.61
CA GLY A 313 20.89 -6.47 -11.16
C GLY A 313 19.47 -6.06 -10.76
N ARG A 314 18.43 -6.63 -11.40
CA ARG A 314 17.03 -6.37 -11.02
C ARG A 314 16.69 -7.02 -9.69
N SER A 315 17.13 -8.25 -9.48
CA SER A 315 16.97 -8.93 -8.19
C SER A 315 17.71 -8.21 -7.08
N ALA A 316 18.95 -7.79 -7.32
CA ALA A 316 19.75 -7.03 -6.36
C ALA A 316 19.05 -5.72 -5.98
N ALA A 317 18.56 -4.94 -6.95
CA ALA A 317 17.81 -3.71 -6.70
C ALA A 317 16.54 -3.96 -5.88
N TRP A 318 15.75 -4.99 -6.22
CA TRP A 318 14.53 -5.32 -5.48
C TRP A 318 14.81 -5.66 -4.01
N PHE A 319 15.75 -6.59 -3.76
CA PHE A 319 16.10 -7.00 -2.40
C PHE A 319 16.77 -5.86 -1.62
N ALA A 320 17.62 -5.06 -2.26
CA ALA A 320 18.20 -3.87 -1.65
C ALA A 320 17.12 -2.84 -1.26
N GLY A 321 16.11 -2.61 -2.12
CA GLY A 321 14.97 -1.75 -1.80
C GLY A 321 14.17 -2.24 -0.60
N CYS A 322 13.93 -3.56 -0.49
CA CYS A 322 13.24 -4.16 0.66
C CYS A 322 14.06 -4.07 1.95
N LEU A 323 15.37 -4.32 1.89
CA LEU A 323 16.27 -4.21 3.03
C LEU A 323 16.42 -2.76 3.49
N LEU A 324 16.49 -1.82 2.55
CA LEU A 324 16.54 -0.39 2.83
C LEU A 324 15.22 0.11 3.44
N LEU A 325 14.08 -0.41 3.00
CA LEU A 325 12.78 -0.14 3.62
C LEU A 325 12.82 -0.54 5.10
N ILE A 326 13.26 -1.77 5.41
CA ILE A 326 13.40 -2.23 6.80
C ILE A 326 14.38 -1.34 7.56
N ALA A 327 15.56 -1.07 7.01
CA ALA A 327 16.57 -0.25 7.68
C ALA A 327 16.05 1.16 7.98
N ALA A 328 15.40 1.82 7.02
CA ALA A 328 14.87 3.17 7.19
C ALA A 328 13.77 3.25 8.26
N THR A 329 12.90 2.23 8.35
CA THR A 329 11.76 2.25 9.28
C THR A 329 12.06 1.60 10.63
N SER A 330 13.10 0.77 10.73
CA SER A 330 13.34 -0.09 11.90
C SER A 330 14.67 0.15 12.61
N SER A 331 15.63 0.81 11.97
CA SER A 331 16.84 1.26 12.65
C SER A 331 16.54 2.46 13.55
N GLY A 332 17.58 3.01 14.19
CA GLY A 332 17.43 4.24 14.95
C GLY A 332 16.94 5.42 14.10
N PHE A 333 17.17 5.41 12.78
CA PHE A 333 16.54 6.39 11.89
C PHE A 333 15.01 6.35 11.97
N GLY A 334 14.41 5.15 11.89
CA GLY A 334 12.97 4.98 12.03
C GLY A 334 12.50 5.32 13.45
N LYS A 335 13.21 4.82 14.46
CA LYS A 335 12.91 5.03 15.88
C LYS A 335 12.86 6.51 16.27
N TYR A 336 13.81 7.32 15.77
CA TYR A 336 13.92 8.75 16.10
C TYR A 336 13.15 9.67 15.14
N SER A 337 12.62 9.15 14.02
CA SER A 337 11.91 9.95 13.02
C SER A 337 10.71 10.73 13.55
N GLY A 338 10.00 10.21 14.56
CA GLY A 338 8.90 10.95 15.20
C GLY A 338 9.40 12.12 16.04
N ALA A 339 10.55 11.97 16.73
CA ALA A 339 11.00 12.92 17.74
C ALA A 339 11.98 13.98 17.23
N ASP A 340 12.64 13.75 16.09
CA ASP A 340 13.58 14.71 15.50
C ASP A 340 13.25 14.99 14.02
N PHE A 341 13.07 16.27 13.68
CA PHE A 341 12.66 16.69 12.35
C PHE A 341 13.74 16.45 11.27
N ALA A 342 15.02 16.56 11.60
CA ALA A 342 16.09 16.26 10.63
C ALA A 342 16.14 14.77 10.29
N VAL A 343 16.06 13.90 11.30
CA VAL A 343 15.97 12.45 11.13
C VAL A 343 14.70 12.07 10.37
N HIS A 344 13.56 12.67 10.70
CA HIS A 344 12.30 12.56 9.96
C HIS A 344 12.50 12.81 8.47
N MET A 345 13.10 13.96 8.12
CA MET A 345 13.33 14.32 6.73
C MET A 345 14.25 13.32 6.03
N GLY A 346 15.29 12.82 6.71
CA GLY A 346 16.17 11.78 6.18
C GLY A 346 15.42 10.49 5.85
N VAL A 347 14.60 9.98 6.77
CA VAL A 347 13.76 8.79 6.55
C VAL A 347 12.79 9.02 5.40
N HIS A 348 12.11 10.16 5.36
CA HIS A 348 11.18 10.51 4.28
C HIS A 348 11.85 10.60 2.91
N MET A 349 13.07 11.14 2.81
CA MET A 349 13.83 11.14 1.56
C MET A 349 14.12 9.71 1.08
N VAL A 350 14.55 8.84 2.01
CA VAL A 350 14.82 7.43 1.67
C VAL A 350 13.55 6.70 1.23
N LEU A 351 12.43 6.89 1.96
CA LEU A 351 11.16 6.22 1.68
C LEU A 351 10.46 6.73 0.42
N ASN A 352 10.56 8.02 0.09
CA ASN A 352 9.92 8.58 -1.11
C ASN A 352 10.80 8.49 -2.36
N MET A 353 12.12 8.37 -2.20
CA MET A 353 13.04 8.41 -3.34
C MET A 353 13.77 7.09 -3.53
N LEU A 354 14.67 6.75 -2.60
CA LEU A 354 15.64 5.69 -2.82
C LEU A 354 15.01 4.29 -2.78
N VAL A 355 14.13 4.01 -1.81
CA VAL A 355 13.42 2.74 -1.70
C VAL A 355 12.56 2.49 -2.95
N PRO A 356 11.64 3.38 -3.35
CA PRO A 356 10.81 3.12 -4.52
C PRO A 356 11.61 3.06 -5.82
N LEU A 357 12.66 3.86 -5.99
CA LEU A 357 13.58 3.76 -7.13
C LEU A 357 14.14 2.34 -7.25
N LEU A 358 14.70 1.79 -6.17
CA LEU A 358 15.24 0.43 -6.15
C LEU A 358 14.18 -0.64 -6.42
N LEU A 359 12.98 -0.50 -5.83
CA LEU A 359 11.87 -1.44 -6.04
C LEU A 359 11.38 -1.43 -7.49
N VAL A 360 11.27 -0.25 -8.12
CA VAL A 360 10.83 -0.11 -9.52
C VAL A 360 11.83 -0.74 -10.49
N LEU A 361 13.13 -0.63 -10.21
CA LEU A 361 14.18 -1.29 -11.01
C LEU A 361 14.14 -2.82 -10.91
N GLY A 362 13.45 -3.37 -9.91
CA GLY A 362 13.19 -4.80 -9.80
C GLY A 362 12.27 -5.36 -10.90
N GLY A 363 11.39 -4.55 -11.48
CA GLY A 363 10.46 -4.99 -12.53
C GLY A 363 9.50 -6.10 -12.07
N ALA A 364 8.96 -5.96 -10.85
CA ALA A 364 8.15 -6.98 -10.20
C ALA A 364 6.87 -7.33 -10.97
N VAL A 365 6.22 -6.34 -11.62
CA VAL A 365 5.02 -6.59 -12.43
C VAL A 365 5.39 -7.42 -13.66
N THR A 366 6.52 -7.15 -14.30
CA THR A 366 7.04 -7.92 -15.42
C THR A 366 7.38 -9.34 -15.00
N LEU A 367 8.04 -9.52 -13.85
CA LEU A 367 8.33 -10.86 -13.32
C LEU A 367 7.03 -11.64 -13.08
N ALA A 368 6.05 -11.01 -12.42
CA ALA A 368 4.76 -11.62 -12.16
C ALA A 368 4.03 -12.05 -13.44
N LEU A 369 4.06 -11.21 -14.49
CA LEU A 369 3.47 -11.54 -15.79
C LEU A 369 4.21 -12.67 -16.53
N ARG A 370 5.53 -12.81 -16.35
CA ARG A 370 6.29 -13.90 -16.97
C ARG A 370 6.02 -15.25 -16.32
N VAL A 371 5.90 -15.29 -14.99
CA VAL A 371 5.73 -16.55 -14.27
C VAL A 371 4.29 -17.04 -14.22
N THR A 372 3.32 -16.17 -14.53
CA THR A 372 1.90 -16.49 -14.58
C THR A 372 1.46 -16.79 -16.01
N ARG A 373 0.68 -17.86 -16.21
CA ARG A 373 0.18 -18.26 -17.53
C ARG A 373 -1.15 -17.58 -17.84
N ALA A 374 -1.31 -17.12 -19.07
CA ALA A 374 -2.58 -16.66 -19.61
C ALA A 374 -3.48 -17.85 -20.00
N GLY A 375 -4.80 -17.69 -19.91
CA GLY A 375 -5.79 -18.61 -20.46
C GLY A 375 -6.60 -19.41 -19.43
N GLY A 376 -6.40 -19.17 -18.13
CA GLY A 376 -7.24 -19.74 -17.07
C GLY A 376 -8.48 -18.88 -16.78
N PRO A 377 -9.56 -19.44 -16.21
CA PRO A 377 -10.66 -18.63 -15.68
C PRO A 377 -10.15 -17.81 -14.49
N SER A 378 -10.04 -16.48 -14.66
CA SER A 378 -9.73 -15.53 -13.58
C SER A 378 -8.46 -15.87 -12.79
N GLY A 379 -7.33 -16.05 -13.47
CA GLY A 379 -6.03 -16.26 -12.84
C GLY A 379 -5.31 -14.96 -12.49
N PRO A 380 -4.17 -15.04 -11.75
CA PRO A 380 -3.35 -13.88 -11.42
C PRO A 380 -2.88 -13.11 -12.66
N HIS A 381 -2.62 -13.80 -13.77
CA HIS A 381 -2.23 -13.15 -15.03
C HIS A 381 -3.35 -12.24 -15.56
N GLU A 382 -4.58 -12.74 -15.59
CA GLU A 382 -5.76 -11.99 -16.03
C GLU A 382 -6.08 -10.81 -15.09
N TRP A 383 -5.84 -10.95 -13.78
CA TRP A 383 -6.00 -9.86 -12.82
C TRP A 383 -4.99 -8.75 -13.03
N ILE A 384 -3.70 -9.08 -13.15
CA ILE A 384 -2.64 -8.07 -13.38
C ILE A 384 -2.87 -7.36 -14.72
N THR A 385 -3.10 -8.12 -15.79
CA THR A 385 -3.34 -7.54 -17.12
C THR A 385 -4.64 -6.73 -17.18
N GLY A 386 -5.70 -7.18 -16.50
CA GLY A 386 -6.97 -6.46 -16.39
C GLY A 386 -6.82 -5.15 -15.62
N LEU A 387 -6.07 -5.16 -14.51
CA LEU A 387 -5.78 -3.98 -13.71
C LEU A 387 -5.00 -2.94 -14.52
N LEU A 388 -3.91 -3.34 -15.16
CA LEU A 388 -3.08 -2.45 -15.98
C LEU A 388 -3.83 -1.86 -17.19
N ARG A 389 -4.95 -2.46 -17.60
CA ARG A 389 -5.80 -1.94 -18.69
C ARG A 389 -7.01 -1.15 -18.19
N SER A 390 -7.22 -1.07 -16.88
CA SER A 390 -8.36 -0.37 -16.30
C SER A 390 -8.24 1.16 -16.47
N PRO A 391 -9.37 1.88 -16.56
CA PRO A 391 -9.39 3.35 -16.50
C PRO A 391 -8.76 3.89 -15.22
N LEU A 392 -8.94 3.19 -14.09
CA LEU A 392 -8.33 3.56 -12.81
C LEU A 392 -6.80 3.58 -12.91
N ALA A 393 -6.20 2.52 -13.47
CA ALA A 393 -4.75 2.49 -13.69
C ALA A 393 -4.29 3.59 -14.65
N ARG A 394 -5.11 3.95 -15.65
CA ARG A 394 -4.82 5.06 -16.56
C ARG A 394 -4.75 6.40 -15.80
N VAL A 395 -5.69 6.68 -14.90
CA VAL A 395 -5.70 7.91 -14.08
C VAL A 395 -4.52 7.91 -13.10
N VAL A 396 -4.31 6.82 -12.36
CA VAL A 396 -3.25 6.71 -11.34
C VAL A 396 -1.86 6.81 -11.95
N TYR A 397 -1.64 6.27 -13.16
CA TYR A 397 -0.39 6.41 -13.91
C TYR A 397 -0.40 7.58 -14.90
N HIS A 398 -1.32 8.55 -14.76
CA HIS A 398 -1.27 9.73 -15.61
C HIS A 398 -0.09 10.62 -15.18
N PRO A 399 0.85 10.98 -16.07
CA PRO A 399 2.08 11.68 -15.67
C PRO A 399 1.84 12.96 -14.88
N LEU A 400 0.86 13.79 -15.27
CA LEU A 400 0.53 15.01 -14.54
C LEU A 400 -0.06 14.73 -13.15
N VAL A 401 -0.87 13.68 -13.00
CA VAL A 401 -1.45 13.32 -11.70
C VAL A 401 -0.34 12.86 -10.76
N VAL A 402 0.52 11.96 -11.23
CA VAL A 402 1.68 11.49 -10.46
C VAL A 402 2.61 12.63 -10.09
N PHE A 403 2.90 13.54 -11.04
CA PHE A 403 3.77 14.70 -10.79
C PHE A 403 3.18 15.64 -9.73
N VAL A 404 1.92 16.05 -9.90
CA VAL A 404 1.23 16.96 -8.97
C VAL A 404 1.11 16.34 -7.59
N VAL A 405 0.78 15.05 -7.50
CA VAL A 405 0.67 14.37 -6.20
C VAL A 405 2.05 14.18 -5.57
N PHE A 406 3.10 13.84 -6.35
CA PHE A 406 4.47 13.69 -5.86
C PHE A 406 5.03 14.99 -5.29
N VAL A 407 4.94 16.10 -6.03
CA VAL A 407 5.42 17.41 -5.58
C VAL A 407 4.47 18.02 -4.55
N GLY A 408 3.19 18.07 -4.85
CA GLY A 408 2.17 18.74 -4.04
C GLY A 408 2.01 18.13 -2.65
N SER A 409 2.23 16.82 -2.48
CA SER A 409 2.15 16.18 -1.15
C SER A 409 3.15 16.78 -0.15
N TYR A 410 4.36 17.16 -0.58
CA TYR A 410 5.34 17.81 0.31
C TYR A 410 4.84 19.17 0.78
N TYR A 411 4.44 20.02 -0.17
CA TYR A 411 3.96 21.37 0.15
C TYR A 411 2.71 21.32 1.01
N ALA A 412 1.75 20.45 0.67
CA ALA A 412 0.55 20.25 1.47
C ALA A 412 0.89 19.79 2.88
N LEU A 413 1.74 18.77 3.03
CA LEU A 413 2.03 18.20 4.34
C LEU A 413 2.69 19.21 5.29
N TYR A 414 3.77 19.87 4.84
CA TYR A 414 4.61 20.67 5.71
C TYR A 414 4.16 22.14 5.84
N LEU A 415 3.38 22.67 4.89
CA LEU A 415 2.96 24.08 4.89
C LEU A 415 1.51 24.32 5.37
N THR A 416 0.72 23.28 5.64
CA THR A 416 -0.70 23.41 6.04
C THR A 416 -1.01 22.95 7.47
N GLY A 417 0.00 22.51 8.23
CA GLY A 417 -0.17 21.92 9.57
C GLY A 417 -0.57 20.44 9.55
N LEU A 418 -0.74 19.83 8.38
CA LEU A 418 -1.07 18.41 8.24
C LEU A 418 0.01 17.51 8.85
N PHE A 419 1.30 17.88 8.76
CA PHE A 419 2.39 17.14 9.38
C PHE A 419 2.19 16.95 10.88
N GLU A 420 1.87 18.02 11.59
CA GLU A 420 1.65 17.97 13.04
C GLU A 420 0.48 17.05 13.42
N GLN A 421 -0.60 17.09 12.64
CA GLN A 421 -1.74 16.19 12.85
C GLN A 421 -1.35 14.73 12.61
N MET A 422 -0.53 14.47 11.59
CA MET A 422 -0.15 13.11 11.21
C MET A 422 0.93 12.52 12.11
N VAL A 423 1.87 13.31 12.64
CA VAL A 423 2.97 12.80 13.47
C VAL A 423 2.52 12.47 14.91
N ARG A 424 1.44 13.13 15.39
CA ARG A 424 0.87 12.91 16.73
C ARG A 424 0.29 11.51 16.96
N SER A 425 -0.05 10.78 15.90
CA SER A 425 -0.57 9.42 16.02
C SER A 425 0.29 8.45 15.20
N HIS A 426 0.66 7.34 15.83
CA HIS A 426 1.44 6.28 15.19
C HIS A 426 0.88 5.89 13.81
N TRP A 427 -0.43 5.69 13.71
CA TRP A 427 -1.06 5.21 12.48
C TRP A 427 -1.15 6.24 11.37
N THR A 428 -1.39 7.50 11.71
CA THR A 428 -1.33 8.58 10.72
C THR A 428 0.10 8.77 10.23
N HIS A 429 1.11 8.60 11.09
CA HIS A 429 2.51 8.58 10.67
C HIS A 429 2.82 7.38 9.76
N GLN A 430 2.36 6.17 10.09
CA GLN A 430 2.51 5.00 9.20
C GLN A 430 1.85 5.24 7.82
N LEU A 431 0.65 5.85 7.81
CA LEU A 431 -0.05 6.19 6.58
C LEU A 431 0.74 7.22 5.75
N MET A 432 1.35 8.22 6.41
CA MET A 432 2.23 9.19 5.76
C MET A 432 3.41 8.48 5.08
N ASN A 433 4.10 7.59 5.79
CA ASN A 433 5.22 6.80 5.26
C ASN A 433 4.79 5.94 4.06
N LEU A 434 3.65 5.26 4.16
CA LEU A 434 3.10 4.44 3.09
C LEU A 434 2.72 5.28 1.86
N HIS A 435 2.10 6.44 2.07
CA HIS A 435 1.72 7.38 1.00
C HIS A 435 2.94 7.81 0.17
N PHE A 436 4.00 8.28 0.83
CA PHE A 436 5.22 8.68 0.13
C PHE A 436 5.93 7.51 -0.55
N LEU A 437 5.99 6.34 0.08
CA LEU A 437 6.52 5.13 -0.56
C LEU A 437 5.76 4.79 -1.85
N LEU A 438 4.42 4.83 -1.82
CA LEU A 438 3.58 4.52 -2.97
C LEU A 438 3.70 5.56 -4.08
N ILE A 439 3.70 6.84 -3.74
CA ILE A 439 3.81 7.93 -4.73
C ILE A 439 5.20 7.98 -5.36
N GLY A 440 6.25 7.77 -4.56
CA GLY A 440 7.60 7.55 -5.08
C GLY A 440 7.62 6.37 -6.06
N TYR A 441 6.99 5.25 -5.72
CA TYR A 441 6.93 4.08 -6.60
C TYR A 441 6.23 4.38 -7.93
N LEU A 442 5.14 5.15 -7.92
CA LEU A 442 4.45 5.61 -9.12
C LEU A 442 5.33 6.56 -9.95
N TYR A 443 5.98 7.53 -9.31
CA TYR A 443 6.83 8.54 -9.96
C TYR A 443 8.03 7.89 -10.66
N TYR A 444 8.83 7.11 -9.93
CA TYR A 444 9.97 6.40 -10.52
C TYR A 444 9.51 5.30 -11.49
N GLY A 445 8.31 4.74 -11.29
CA GLY A 445 7.67 3.82 -12.23
C GLY A 445 7.46 4.43 -13.62
N LEU A 446 7.07 5.70 -13.70
CA LEU A 446 6.96 6.43 -14.97
C LEU A 446 8.32 6.90 -15.51
N ALA A 447 9.23 7.30 -14.63
CA ALA A 447 10.53 7.85 -15.01
C ALA A 447 11.51 6.78 -15.52
N VAL A 448 11.80 5.76 -14.71
CA VAL A 448 12.86 4.76 -14.98
C VAL A 448 12.36 3.32 -14.98
N GLY A 449 11.08 3.13 -14.68
CA GLY A 449 10.46 1.81 -14.55
C GLY A 449 10.63 0.91 -15.76
N ILE A 450 10.93 -0.35 -15.44
CA ILE A 450 11.05 -1.44 -16.42
C ILE A 450 9.68 -2.02 -16.74
N ASP A 451 8.74 -1.91 -15.80
CA ASP A 451 7.40 -2.46 -15.90
C ASP A 451 6.56 -1.78 -16.97
N LYS A 452 5.70 -2.59 -17.63
CA LYS A 452 4.81 -2.11 -18.68
C LYS A 452 3.62 -1.38 -18.06
N VAL A 453 3.79 -0.09 -17.79
CA VAL A 453 2.75 0.81 -17.28
C VAL A 453 1.79 1.31 -18.38
N PRO A 454 0.57 1.76 -18.03
CA PRO A 454 -0.44 2.21 -19.00
C PRO A 454 -0.01 3.40 -19.86
N HIS A 455 0.67 4.38 -19.25
CA HIS A 455 1.25 5.53 -19.94
C HIS A 455 2.77 5.41 -19.99
N ARG A 456 3.33 5.45 -21.19
CA ARG A 456 4.79 5.44 -21.37
C ARG A 456 5.26 6.77 -21.88
N LEU A 457 6.17 7.37 -21.12
CA LEU A 457 6.91 8.53 -21.57
C LEU A 457 8.03 8.08 -22.53
N PRO A 458 8.20 8.75 -23.69
CA PRO A 458 9.41 8.63 -24.51
C PRO A 458 10.68 8.91 -23.70
N HIS A 459 11.84 8.42 -24.13
CA HIS A 459 13.11 8.55 -23.39
C HIS A 459 13.43 9.99 -22.98
N ILE A 460 13.30 10.95 -23.92
CA ILE A 460 13.53 12.37 -23.65
C ILE A 460 12.50 12.93 -22.67
N ALA A 461 11.23 12.54 -22.79
CA ALA A 461 10.17 13.00 -21.89
C ALA A 461 10.36 12.45 -20.46
N ARG A 462 10.94 11.25 -20.28
CA ARG A 462 11.31 10.73 -18.95
C ARG A 462 12.38 11.60 -18.29
N LEU A 463 13.37 12.02 -19.06
CA LEU A 463 14.40 12.93 -18.59
C LEU A 463 13.75 14.26 -18.17
N GLY A 464 12.99 14.89 -19.06
CA GLY A 464 12.25 16.11 -18.76
C GLY A 464 11.33 15.98 -17.54
N PHE A 465 10.66 14.84 -17.37
CA PHE A 465 9.80 14.57 -16.22
C PHE A 465 10.56 14.60 -14.89
N VAL A 466 11.74 13.96 -14.85
CA VAL A 466 12.62 13.95 -13.67
C VAL A 466 13.17 15.35 -13.39
N PHE A 467 13.68 16.03 -14.42
CA PHE A 467 14.22 17.38 -14.30
C PHE A 467 13.16 18.40 -13.89
N ALA A 468 11.92 18.24 -14.33
CA ALA A 468 10.83 19.15 -13.98
C ALA A 468 10.53 19.16 -12.48
N ALA A 469 10.71 18.04 -11.76
CA ALA A 469 10.44 17.99 -10.33
C ALA A 469 11.56 18.61 -9.48
N MET A 470 12.79 18.66 -10.00
CA MET A 470 13.96 19.09 -9.24
C MET A 470 13.88 20.51 -8.69
N PRO A 471 13.48 21.54 -9.47
CA PRO A 471 13.35 22.88 -8.93
C PRO A 471 12.37 22.92 -7.75
N PHE A 472 11.21 22.26 -7.87
CA PHE A 472 10.22 22.23 -6.79
C PHE A 472 10.75 21.56 -5.53
N HIS A 473 11.56 20.52 -5.67
CA HIS A 473 12.18 19.85 -4.55
C HIS A 473 13.28 20.70 -3.88
N ALA A 474 14.14 21.32 -4.69
CA ALA A 474 15.17 22.23 -4.18
C ALA A 474 14.55 23.44 -3.47
N PHE A 475 13.53 24.07 -4.07
CA PHE A 475 12.81 25.18 -3.43
C PHE A 475 12.12 24.75 -2.14
N PHE A 476 11.55 23.54 -2.09
CA PHE A 476 10.96 23.01 -0.87
C PHE A 476 11.99 22.98 0.27
N GLY A 477 13.18 22.42 0.05
CA GLY A 477 14.24 22.39 1.06
C GLY A 477 14.66 23.79 1.52
N VAL A 478 14.80 24.73 0.57
CA VAL A 478 15.13 26.14 0.88
C VAL A 478 14.02 26.81 1.70
N ILE A 479 12.74 26.56 1.39
CA ILE A 479 11.61 27.08 2.18
C ILE A 479 11.69 26.58 3.62
N ILE A 480 11.90 25.28 3.82
CA ILE A 480 12.01 24.70 5.17
C ILE A 480 13.20 25.28 5.95
N MET A 481 14.35 25.48 5.28
CA MET A 481 15.54 26.11 5.89
C MET A 481 15.33 27.59 6.25
N SER A 482 14.60 28.34 5.41
CA SER A 482 14.44 29.79 5.57
C SER A 482 13.27 30.17 6.47
N THR A 483 12.31 29.28 6.67
CA THR A 483 11.13 29.52 7.49
C THR A 483 11.52 29.61 8.98
N GLY A 484 11.13 30.70 9.63
CA GLY A 484 11.37 30.91 11.08
C GLY A 484 10.32 30.28 11.99
N THR A 485 9.16 29.85 11.45
CA THR A 485 8.13 29.13 12.20
C THR A 485 8.51 27.66 12.32
N ILE A 486 8.50 27.14 13.55
CA ILE A 486 8.76 25.72 13.83
C ILE A 486 7.55 24.90 13.38
N ILE A 487 7.78 23.94 12.49
CA ILE A 487 6.79 22.99 12.02
C ILE A 487 6.51 21.99 13.15
N ALA A 488 5.23 21.76 13.47
CA ALA A 488 4.80 20.90 14.58
C ALA A 488 5.35 21.34 15.95
N ALA A 489 5.41 22.65 16.19
CA ALA A 489 5.97 23.23 17.41
C ALA A 489 5.33 22.68 18.70
N GLU A 490 3.99 22.58 18.76
CA GLU A 490 3.32 22.08 19.98
C GLU A 490 3.67 20.61 20.21
N TYR A 491 3.66 19.79 19.15
CA TYR A 491 4.01 18.37 19.26
C TYR A 491 5.43 18.16 19.81
N TYR A 492 6.42 18.86 19.26
CA TYR A 492 7.80 18.74 19.77
C TYR A 492 7.95 19.31 21.18
N ALA A 493 7.20 20.35 21.53
CA ALA A 493 7.16 20.87 22.89
C ALA A 493 6.54 19.87 23.89
N TYR A 494 5.50 19.12 23.49
CA TYR A 494 4.90 18.08 24.33
C TYR A 494 5.83 16.89 24.55
N LEU A 495 6.64 16.53 23.56
CA LEU A 495 7.62 15.46 23.70
C LEU A 495 8.74 15.81 24.69
N ASP A 496 9.08 17.11 24.81
CA ASP A 496 10.07 17.66 25.74
C ASP A 496 11.38 16.84 25.82
N MET A 497 11.91 16.47 24.66
CA MET A 497 13.10 15.64 24.56
C MET A 497 14.31 16.40 25.14
N SER A 498 14.90 15.88 26.21
CA SER A 498 15.99 16.54 26.95
C SER A 498 17.22 16.88 26.11
N TRP A 499 17.45 16.14 25.01
CA TRP A 499 18.54 16.35 24.07
C TRP A 499 18.18 17.26 22.89
N SER A 500 16.90 17.64 22.72
CA SER A 500 16.41 18.47 21.61
C SER A 500 16.21 19.91 22.07
N THR A 501 17.29 20.67 22.15
CA THR A 501 17.29 22.02 22.72
C THR A 501 17.07 23.15 21.70
N ASP A 502 17.26 22.88 20.40
CA ASP A 502 17.05 23.85 19.32
C ASP A 502 16.24 23.24 18.16
N LEU A 503 14.91 23.39 18.25
CA LEU A 503 13.97 22.88 17.26
C LEU A 503 14.14 23.55 15.88
N LEU A 504 14.59 24.81 15.85
CA LEU A 504 14.79 25.52 14.59
C LEU A 504 16.07 25.04 13.89
N ALA A 505 17.12 24.70 14.63
CA ALA A 505 18.32 24.10 14.07
C ALA A 505 18.05 22.72 13.45
N THR A 506 17.30 21.84 14.12
CA THR A 506 16.92 20.53 13.52
C THR A 506 16.02 20.72 12.29
N GLN A 507 15.11 21.69 12.30
CA GLN A 507 14.32 22.02 11.11
C GLN A 507 15.18 22.50 9.94
N ARG A 508 16.14 23.39 10.19
CA ARG A 508 17.08 23.87 9.16
C ARG A 508 17.92 22.73 8.60
N LEU A 509 18.41 21.84 9.46
CA LEU A 509 19.12 20.65 9.02
C LEU A 509 18.22 19.74 8.18
N GLY A 510 16.97 19.52 8.59
CA GLY A 510 15.97 18.77 7.84
C GLY A 510 15.68 19.38 6.46
N GLY A 511 15.59 20.70 6.37
CA GLY A 511 15.47 21.40 5.08
C GLY A 511 16.71 21.24 4.20
N GLY A 512 17.91 21.24 4.79
CA GLY A 512 19.16 20.95 4.09
C GLY A 512 19.24 19.51 3.58
N ILE A 513 18.77 18.54 4.38
CA ILE A 513 18.63 17.13 3.98
C ILE A 513 17.61 17.01 2.84
N ALA A 514 16.48 17.73 2.91
CA ALA A 514 15.50 17.75 1.84
C ALA A 514 16.08 18.34 0.55
N TRP A 515 16.94 19.37 0.65
CA TRP A 515 17.59 19.97 -0.51
C TRP A 515 18.65 19.03 -1.14
N ALA A 516 19.54 18.45 -0.34
CA ALA A 516 20.64 17.62 -0.82
C ALA A 516 20.24 16.16 -1.11
N GLY A 517 19.18 15.66 -0.46
CA GLY A 517 18.79 14.25 -0.49
C GLY A 517 18.37 13.76 -1.88
N GLY A 518 17.90 14.67 -2.75
CA GLY A 518 17.51 14.36 -4.13
C GLY A 518 18.66 14.01 -5.07
N GLU A 519 19.90 14.37 -4.72
CA GLU A 519 21.07 14.23 -5.62
C GLU A 519 21.47 12.77 -5.86
N ILE A 520 21.44 11.93 -4.82
CA ILE A 520 21.80 10.50 -4.95
C ILE A 520 20.80 9.75 -5.85
N PRO A 521 19.47 9.82 -5.59
CA PRO A 521 18.48 9.23 -6.49
C PRO A 521 18.57 9.78 -7.92
N LEU A 522 18.81 11.08 -8.08
CA LEU A 522 18.97 11.71 -9.39
C LEU A 522 20.14 11.08 -10.17
N LEU A 523 21.30 10.96 -9.54
CA LEU A 523 22.49 10.38 -10.18
C LEU A 523 22.21 8.93 -10.62
N ILE A 524 21.57 8.12 -9.78
CA ILE A 524 21.15 6.75 -10.11
C ILE A 524 20.18 6.75 -11.31
N VAL A 525 19.20 7.66 -11.31
CA VAL A 525 18.23 7.79 -12.40
C VAL A 525 18.90 8.17 -13.72
N VAL A 526 19.80 9.17 -13.72
CA VAL A 526 20.52 9.61 -14.92
C VAL A 526 21.38 8.49 -15.49
N LEU A 527 22.16 7.80 -14.65
CA LEU A 527 22.95 6.64 -15.07
C LEU A 527 22.07 5.51 -15.63
N THR A 528 20.93 5.26 -14.98
CA THR A 528 19.98 4.24 -15.43
C THR A 528 19.36 4.60 -16.78
N LEU A 529 18.92 5.85 -16.97
CA LEU A 529 18.33 6.31 -18.23
C LEU A 529 19.35 6.27 -19.36
N ALA A 530 20.60 6.69 -19.10
CA ALA A 530 21.69 6.62 -20.07
C ALA A 530 21.97 5.16 -20.48
N ALA A 531 22.05 4.25 -19.52
CA ALA A 531 22.23 2.81 -19.80
C ALA A 531 21.03 2.22 -20.56
N GLN A 532 19.80 2.59 -20.19
CA GLN A 532 18.59 2.14 -20.89
C GLN A 532 18.54 2.63 -22.33
N TRP A 533 18.93 3.88 -22.57
CA TRP A 533 18.99 4.47 -23.90
C TRP A 533 20.05 3.78 -24.77
N ALA A 534 21.29 3.67 -24.29
CA ALA A 534 22.37 2.97 -25.01
C ALA A 534 21.99 1.52 -25.38
N LEU A 535 21.33 0.80 -24.47
CA LEU A 535 20.83 -0.56 -24.73
C LEU A 535 19.66 -0.61 -25.70
N SER A 536 18.84 0.45 -25.77
CA SER A 536 17.74 0.55 -26.73
C SER A 536 18.30 0.77 -28.14
N ASP A 537 19.22 1.72 -28.28
CA ASP A 537 19.83 2.07 -29.56
C ASP A 537 20.63 0.90 -30.13
N ALA A 538 21.40 0.19 -29.30
CA ALA A 538 22.11 -1.02 -29.73
C ALA A 538 21.16 -2.14 -30.20
N ARG A 539 19.96 -2.24 -29.61
CA ARG A 539 18.94 -3.22 -30.05
C ARG A 539 18.25 -2.81 -31.34
N GLU A 540 18.00 -1.51 -31.52
CA GLU A 540 17.45 -0.98 -32.76
C GLU A 540 18.45 -1.11 -33.91
N ALA A 541 19.71 -0.78 -33.69
CA ALA A 541 20.81 -0.98 -34.65
C ALA A 541 20.87 -2.44 -35.12
N ARG A 542 20.99 -3.40 -34.18
CA ARG A 542 20.98 -4.85 -34.52
C ARG A 542 19.70 -5.33 -35.21
N ARG A 543 18.55 -4.67 -34.96
CA ARG A 543 17.30 -5.00 -35.66
C ARG A 543 17.35 -4.51 -37.11
N LYS A 544 17.86 -3.30 -37.35
CA LYS A 544 18.09 -2.74 -38.67
C LYS A 544 19.12 -3.57 -39.44
N ASP A 545 20.26 -3.89 -38.82
CA ASP A 545 21.29 -4.75 -39.43
C ASP A 545 20.73 -6.10 -39.89
N ARG A 546 19.97 -6.79 -39.02
CA ARG A 546 19.30 -8.06 -39.41
C ARG A 546 18.27 -7.90 -40.52
N HIS A 547 17.60 -6.74 -40.60
CA HIS A 547 16.64 -6.48 -41.66
C HIS A 547 17.38 -6.30 -43.00
N PHE A 548 18.49 -5.56 -42.99
CA PHE A 548 19.40 -5.41 -44.13
C PHE A 548 19.98 -6.75 -44.59
N ASP A 549 20.47 -7.59 -43.68
CA ASP A 549 21.04 -8.91 -44.01
C ASP A 549 20.01 -9.88 -44.63
N THR A 550 18.72 -9.70 -44.35
CA THR A 550 17.65 -10.55 -44.91
C THR A 550 17.13 -10.10 -46.28
N GLY A 551 17.65 -9.01 -46.84
CA GLY A 551 17.25 -8.51 -48.17
C GLY A 551 15.79 -8.11 -48.29
N ARG A 552 15.10 -7.82 -47.17
CA ARG A 552 13.67 -7.47 -47.10
C ARG A 552 13.42 -5.96 -47.07
N ASP A 553 14.46 -5.16 -47.27
CA ASP A 553 14.37 -3.71 -47.15
C ASP A 553 14.39 -3.03 -48.52
N ASP A 554 13.20 -2.80 -49.05
CA ASP A 554 13.00 -1.99 -50.25
C ASP A 554 13.17 -0.49 -49.94
N GLU A 555 13.49 -0.08 -48.70
CA GLU A 555 13.59 1.34 -48.31
C GLU A 555 14.66 2.09 -49.12
N PHE A 556 15.84 1.51 -49.36
CA PHE A 556 16.86 2.13 -50.20
C PHE A 556 16.44 2.22 -51.66
N GLU A 557 15.80 1.18 -52.21
CA GLU A 557 15.25 1.23 -53.56
C GLU A 557 14.06 2.19 -53.67
N ALA A 558 13.21 2.28 -52.66
CA ALA A 558 12.07 3.19 -52.60
C ALA A 558 12.54 4.64 -52.46
N TYR A 559 13.60 4.88 -51.68
CA TYR A 559 14.25 6.17 -51.55
C TYR A 559 14.94 6.58 -52.86
N ASN A 560 15.66 5.66 -53.51
CA ASN A 560 16.24 5.90 -54.84
C ASN A 560 15.14 6.18 -55.88
N ARG A 561 14.05 5.38 -55.91
CA ARG A 561 12.87 5.63 -56.76
C ARG A 561 12.21 6.99 -56.48
N MET A 562 12.22 7.48 -55.24
CA MET A 562 11.74 8.81 -54.89
C MET A 562 12.66 9.91 -55.44
N LEU A 563 13.98 9.75 -55.30
CA LEU A 563 14.97 10.67 -55.84
C LEU A 563 14.91 10.72 -57.38
N ASP A 564 14.75 9.56 -58.04
CA ASP A 564 14.57 9.48 -59.50
C ASP A 564 13.31 10.24 -59.94
N ARG A 565 12.17 10.07 -59.24
CA ARG A 565 10.95 10.85 -59.52
C ARG A 565 11.13 12.36 -59.30
N LEU A 566 12.00 12.77 -58.37
CA LEU A 566 12.31 14.18 -58.13
C LEU A 566 13.25 14.73 -59.21
N ALA A 567 14.17 13.91 -59.73
CA ALA A 567 15.06 14.26 -60.83
C ALA A 567 14.34 14.30 -62.19
N GLU A 568 13.35 13.43 -62.40
CA GLU A 568 12.52 13.36 -63.61
C GLU A 568 11.45 14.45 -63.70
N ARG A 569 11.25 15.26 -62.65
CA ARG A 569 10.31 16.39 -62.70
C ARG A 569 10.85 17.43 -63.68
N PRO A 570 10.24 17.61 -64.87
CA PRO A 570 10.74 18.59 -65.82
C PRO A 570 10.56 19.97 -65.21
N SER A 571 11.60 20.81 -65.22
CA SER A 571 11.45 22.23 -64.90
C SER A 571 10.41 22.81 -65.86
N THR A 572 9.18 23.00 -65.40
CA THR A 572 8.12 23.71 -66.12
C THR A 572 8.45 25.19 -66.14
N ARG A 573 9.45 25.55 -66.94
CA ARG A 573 9.63 26.92 -67.42
C ARG A 573 8.62 27.10 -68.55
N ASN A 574 7.45 27.62 -68.19
CA ASN A 574 6.41 28.08 -69.11
C ASN A 574 7.00 29.02 -70.17
N SER A 575 7.00 28.61 -71.43
CA SER A 575 7.03 29.52 -72.58
C SER A 575 5.58 29.76 -73.01
N PRO A 576 5.03 30.99 -72.90
CA PRO A 576 3.67 31.25 -73.35
C PRO A 576 3.63 31.34 -74.87
N GLY A 577 2.85 30.44 -75.49
CA GLY A 577 2.51 30.50 -76.91
C GLY A 577 1.72 31.76 -77.22
N ARG A 578 2.24 32.55 -78.17
CA ARG A 578 1.59 33.73 -78.75
C ARG A 578 0.44 33.25 -79.64
N ARG A 579 -0.80 33.62 -79.28
CA ARG A 579 -1.99 33.52 -80.13
C ARG A 579 -1.78 34.41 -81.36
N GLY A 580 -2.16 33.90 -82.53
CA GLY A 580 -2.45 34.74 -83.67
C GLY A 580 -3.83 35.37 -83.51
N ASP A 581 -3.96 36.63 -83.93
CA ASP A 581 -5.19 37.20 -84.48
C ASP A 581 -4.83 38.37 -85.40
N GLU A 582 -5.50 38.36 -86.56
CA GLU A 582 -5.97 39.49 -87.38
C GLU A 582 -4.96 40.50 -87.99
N SER A 583 -4.62 40.32 -89.28
CA SER A 583 -5.06 41.14 -90.44
C SER A 583 -4.25 40.85 -91.70
#